data_AF-A0A183HSZ1-F1
#
_entry.id   AF-A0A183HSZ1-F1
#
_cell.length_a   1.000
_cell.length_b   1.000
_cell.length_c   1.000
_cell.angle_alpha   90.00
_cell.angle_beta   90.00
_cell.angle_gamma   90.00
#
_symmetry.space_group_name_H-M   'P 1'
#
loop_
_entity.id
_entity.type
_entity.pdbx_description
1 polymer ?
#
loop_
_entity_poly.entity_id
_entity_poly.type
_entity_poly.pdbx_seq_one_letter_code
_entity_poly.pdbx_strand_id
1 'polypeptide(L)'
;MSNSTKTKIALTALVFVYGTLKRGEPNAAILADPATGTQRFVGTGKTVNAFPLIIASQFNIPFCLNKPGIGKVSFTLSYFQNRGNLN
;
A
#
# COMPACT_ATOMS: atom_id res chain seq x y z
N MET A 1 -35.45 0.45 26.88
CA MET A 1 -33.98 0.47 27.05
C MET A 1 -33.34 -0.04 25.77
N SER A 2 -32.94 0.88 24.89
CA SER A 2 -32.31 0.56 23.60
C SER A 2 -30.81 0.40 23.82
N ASN A 3 -30.33 -0.84 23.87
CA ASN A 3 -28.89 -1.12 23.86
C ASN A 3 -28.37 -0.92 22.44
N SER A 4 -28.04 0.33 22.13
CA SER A 4 -27.25 0.70 20.96
C SER A 4 -25.82 0.18 21.12
N THR A 5 -25.61 -1.06 20.72
CA THR A 5 -24.28 -1.65 20.58
C THR A 5 -23.55 -0.87 19.49
N LYS A 6 -22.75 0.14 19.87
CA LYS A 6 -21.79 0.83 19.01
C LYS A 6 -20.90 -0.22 18.35
N THR A 7 -21.27 -0.65 17.15
CA THR A 7 -20.41 -1.49 16.32
C THR A 7 -19.27 -0.60 15.84
N LYS A 8 -18.12 -0.66 16.52
CA LYS A 8 -16.87 -0.04 16.03
C LYS A 8 -16.52 -0.77 14.72
N ILE A 9 -16.84 -0.17 13.58
CA ILE A 9 -16.43 -0.70 12.28
C ILE A 9 -14.90 -0.62 12.23
N ALA A 10 -14.22 -1.76 12.21
CA ALA A 10 -12.79 -1.80 11.93
C ALA A 10 -12.57 -1.19 10.54
N LEU A 11 -11.96 0.00 10.49
CA LEU A 11 -11.65 0.67 9.25
C LEU A 11 -10.65 -0.19 8.48
N THR A 12 -11.17 -0.82 7.43
CA THR A 12 -10.38 -1.66 6.53
C THR A 12 -9.80 -0.75 5.46
N ALA A 13 -8.48 -0.55 5.47
CA ALA A 13 -7.79 0.23 4.45
C ALA A 13 -7.22 -0.67 3.36
N LEU A 14 -7.39 -0.26 2.10
CA LEU A 14 -6.69 -0.85 0.96
C LEU A 14 -5.44 -0.01 0.67
N VAL A 15 -4.27 -0.61 0.85
CA VAL A 15 -2.98 0.04 0.61
C VAL A 15 -2.38 -0.45 -0.70
N PHE A 16 -1.92 0.50 -1.51
CA PHE A 16 -1.28 0.28 -2.80
C PHE A 16 0.24 0.44 -2.67
N VAL A 17 1.01 -0.62 -2.87
CA VAL A 17 2.49 -0.60 -2.71
C VAL A 17 3.23 -0.77 -4.03
N TYR A 18 4.16 0.13 -4.35
CA TYR A 18 4.85 0.22 -5.66
C TYR A 18 6.36 0.05 -5.64
N GLY A 19 6.98 0.05 -4.46
CA GLY A 19 8.43 -0.10 -4.28
C GLY A 19 8.80 -1.43 -3.64
N THR A 20 9.77 -1.38 -2.72
CA THR A 20 10.42 -2.54 -2.09
C THR A 20 9.50 -3.39 -1.20
N LEU A 21 8.27 -2.94 -0.96
CA LEU A 21 7.24 -3.69 -0.22
C LEU A 21 6.42 -4.65 -1.09
N LYS A 22 6.55 -4.61 -2.42
CA LYS A 22 5.84 -5.57 -3.29
C LYS A 22 6.38 -6.99 -3.07
N ARG A 23 5.57 -7.99 -3.41
CA ARG A 23 6.01 -9.41 -3.35
C ARG A 23 7.24 -9.63 -4.24
N GLY A 24 8.23 -10.33 -3.69
CA GLY A 24 9.50 -10.62 -4.38
C GLY A 24 10.56 -9.52 -4.26
N GLU A 25 10.23 -8.39 -3.62
CA GLU A 25 11.19 -7.31 -3.35
C GLU A 25 11.81 -7.46 -1.95
N PRO A 26 12.93 -6.78 -1.66
CA PRO A 26 13.69 -6.98 -0.42
C PRO A 26 12.91 -6.75 0.88
N ASN A 27 11.93 -5.85 0.90
CA ASN A 27 11.15 -5.52 2.09
C ASN A 27 9.77 -6.19 2.14
N ALA A 28 9.50 -7.16 1.25
CA ALA A 28 8.22 -7.87 1.22
C ALA A 28 7.90 -8.58 2.55
N ALA A 29 8.93 -9.03 3.27
CA ALA A 29 8.80 -9.73 4.55
C ALA A 29 8.13 -8.88 5.64
N ILE A 30 8.26 -7.54 5.58
CA ILE A 30 7.59 -6.63 6.51
C ILE A 30 6.07 -6.84 6.43
N LEU A 31 5.54 -7.00 5.23
CA LEU A 31 4.11 -7.25 5.03
C LEU A 31 3.69 -8.70 5.29
N ALA A 32 4.62 -9.60 5.62
CA ALA A 32 4.30 -10.95 6.10
C ALA A 32 4.43 -11.08 7.62
N ASP A 33 5.11 -10.14 8.28
CA ASP A 33 5.40 -10.18 9.71
C ASP A 33 4.15 -9.83 10.54
N PRO A 34 3.62 -10.78 11.36
CA PRO A 34 2.49 -10.53 12.23
C PRO A 34 2.74 -9.43 13.28
N ALA A 35 4.00 -9.17 13.64
CA ALA A 35 4.36 -8.12 14.60
C ALA A 35 4.12 -6.70 14.04
N THR A 36 4.11 -6.54 12.72
CA THR A 36 3.88 -5.24 12.04
C THR A 36 2.40 -4.93 11.80
N GLY A 37 1.53 -5.91 12.03
CA GLY A 37 0.10 -5.82 11.79
C GLY A 37 -0.43 -7.01 11.00
N THR A 38 -1.75 -7.01 10.77
CA THR A 38 -2.42 -8.01 9.95
C THR A 38 -2.74 -7.40 8.59
N GLN A 39 -2.06 -7.87 7.56
CA GLN A 39 -2.30 -7.49 6.17
C GLN A 39 -2.59 -8.70 5.30
N ARG A 40 -3.58 -8.59 4.41
CA ARG A 40 -3.92 -9.64 3.43
C ARG A 40 -3.69 -9.15 2.02
N PHE A 41 -2.94 -9.92 1.21
CA PHE A 41 -2.85 -9.70 -0.22
C PHE A 41 -4.22 -9.88 -0.89
N VAL A 42 -4.67 -8.87 -1.63
CA VAL A 42 -5.98 -8.86 -2.31
C VAL A 42 -5.84 -9.11 -3.81
N GLY A 43 -4.75 -8.66 -4.43
CA GLY A 43 -4.53 -8.82 -5.86
C GLY A 43 -3.53 -7.83 -6.43
N THR A 44 -3.38 -7.88 -7.77
CA THR A 44 -2.52 -6.95 -8.50
C THR A 44 -3.32 -5.96 -9.34
N GLY A 45 -2.91 -4.69 -9.32
CA GLY A 45 -3.52 -3.63 -10.14
C GLY A 45 -2.47 -2.83 -10.89
N LYS A 46 -2.92 -1.84 -11.67
CA LYS A 46 -2.11 -0.76 -12.23
C LYS A 46 -2.72 0.60 -11.87
N THR A 47 -1.90 1.63 -11.70
CA THR A 47 -2.44 2.99 -11.56
C THR A 47 -3.20 3.38 -12.83
N VAL A 48 -4.38 3.98 -12.68
CA VAL A 48 -5.14 4.54 -13.81
C VAL A 48 -4.39 5.73 -14.41
N ASN A 49 -3.87 6.59 -13.54
CA ASN A 49 -3.05 7.73 -13.94
C ASN A 49 -1.57 7.35 -13.95
N ALA A 50 -0.81 7.89 -14.90
CA ALA A 50 0.64 7.81 -14.88
C ALA A 50 1.19 8.77 -13.80
N PHE A 51 2.25 8.33 -13.13
CA PHE A 51 3.00 9.15 -12.17
C PHE A 51 4.48 9.24 -12.59
N PRO A 52 5.17 10.36 -12.30
CA PRO A 52 6.60 10.47 -12.54
C PRO A 52 7.33 9.65 -11.49
N LEU A 53 8.02 8.62 -11.94
CA LEU A 53 9.06 7.96 -11.16
C LEU A 53 10.40 8.58 -11.58
N ILE A 54 10.98 9.38 -10.69
CA ILE A 54 12.25 10.06 -10.95
C ILE A 54 13.36 9.46 -10.12
N ILE A 55 14.55 9.42 -10.70
CA ILE A 55 15.79 9.16 -9.99
C ILE A 55 16.45 10.52 -9.84
N ALA A 56 16.37 11.11 -8.64
CA ALA A 56 16.65 12.54 -8.46
C ALA A 56 17.78 12.86 -7.48
N SER A 57 18.54 11.86 -7.03
CA SER A 57 19.64 12.07 -6.08
C SER A 57 20.93 11.41 -6.54
N GLN A 58 22.05 11.87 -5.98
CA GLN A 58 23.38 11.27 -6.15
C GLN A 58 23.43 9.76 -5.80
N PHE A 59 22.42 9.26 -5.08
CA PHE A 59 22.30 7.86 -4.65
C PHE A 59 21.35 7.04 -5.54
N ASN A 60 20.87 7.59 -6.66
CA ASN A 60 19.95 6.93 -7.58
C ASN A 60 18.66 6.38 -6.91
N ILE A 61 18.15 7.07 -5.88
CA ILE A 61 16.95 6.63 -5.16
C ILE A 61 15.71 6.95 -6.01
N PRO A 62 14.83 5.96 -6.29
CA PRO A 62 13.60 6.19 -7.03
C PRO A 62 12.54 6.86 -6.15
N PHE A 63 12.00 8.00 -6.60
CA PHE A 63 10.91 8.74 -5.94
C PHE A 63 9.69 8.80 -6.85
N CYS A 64 8.53 8.35 -6.35
CA CYS A 64 7.25 8.57 -7.01
C CYS A 64 6.70 9.94 -6.60
N LEU A 65 6.66 10.88 -7.53
CA LEU A 65 6.11 12.21 -7.25
C LEU A 65 4.58 12.19 -7.29
N ASN A 66 3.95 12.90 -6.37
CA ASN A 66 2.50 13.11 -6.38
C ASN A 66 2.08 14.17 -7.42
N LYS A 67 2.32 13.87 -8.70
CA LYS A 67 1.94 14.73 -9.82
C LYS A 67 1.27 13.87 -10.90
N PRO A 68 -0.01 13.54 -10.74
CA PRO A 68 -0.70 12.62 -11.65
C PRO A 68 -0.81 13.21 -13.08
N GLY A 69 -0.87 12.33 -14.08
CA GLY A 69 -1.10 12.71 -15.48
C GLY A 69 0.18 13.02 -16.26
N ILE A 70 1.35 12.91 -15.62
CA ILE A 70 2.66 13.03 -16.25
C ILE A 70 3.55 11.85 -15.85
N GLY A 71 4.36 11.36 -16.78
CA GLY A 71 5.20 10.17 -16.60
C GLY A 71 4.75 8.97 -17.45
N LYS A 72 5.46 7.84 -17.34
CA LYS A 72 5.25 6.64 -18.17
C LYS A 72 4.89 5.37 -17.38
N VAL A 73 4.89 5.42 -16.05
CA VAL A 73 4.92 4.20 -15.24
C VAL A 73 3.52 3.81 -14.76
N SER A 74 2.98 2.74 -15.34
CA SER A 74 1.91 1.95 -14.76
C SER A 74 2.53 0.84 -13.91
N PHE A 75 2.57 1.02 -12.59
CA PHE A 75 3.11 -0.01 -11.68
C PHE A 75 2.24 -1.26 -11.71
N THR A 76 2.79 -2.46 -11.53
CA THR A 76 2.03 -3.70 -11.20
C THR A 76 2.25 -3.99 -9.72
N LEU A 77 1.18 -4.11 -8.94
CA LEU A 77 1.27 -3.88 -7.48
C LEU A 77 0.59 -4.95 -6.65
N SER A 78 0.63 -4.81 -5.34
CA SER A 78 -0.05 -5.67 -4.38
C SER A 78 -0.98 -4.83 -3.52
N TYR A 79 -2.25 -5.18 -3.46
CA TYR A 79 -3.18 -4.58 -2.50
C TYR A 79 -3.09 -5.32 -1.17
N PHE A 80 -2.93 -4.57 -0.09
CA PHE A 80 -2.94 -5.11 1.26
C PHE A 80 -4.11 -4.56 2.06
N GLN A 81 -4.86 -5.45 2.69
CA GLN A 81 -5.98 -5.11 3.57
C GLN A 81 -5.51 -5.11 5.03
N ASN A 82 -5.43 -3.95 5.69
CA ASN A 82 -5.10 -3.88 7.13
C ASN A 82 -6.38 -4.06 7.98
N ARG A 83 -6.37 -4.99 8.93
CA ARG A 83 -7.36 -5.04 10.01
C ARG A 83 -6.79 -4.32 11.23
N GLY A 84 -7.26 -3.10 11.49
CA GLY A 84 -6.91 -2.40 12.72
C GLY A 84 -7.37 -3.18 13.94
N ASN A 85 -6.45 -3.52 14.84
CA ASN A 85 -6.80 -4.08 16.15
C ASN A 85 -7.50 -3.00 16.97
N LEU A 86 -8.78 -3.21 17.25
CA LEU A 86 -9.53 -2.39 18.18
C LEU A 86 -9.31 -2.98 19.58
N ASN A 87 -8.56 -2.25 20.41
CA ASN A 87 -8.69 -2.39 21.87
C ASN A 87 -10.06 -1.83 22.31
#